data_AF-A0AA88XQ67-F1
#
_entry.id   AF-A0AA88XQ67-F1
#
_cell.length_a   1.000
_cell.length_b   1.000
_cell.length_c   1.000
_cell.angle_alpha   90.00
_cell.angle_beta   90.00
_cell.angle_gamma   90.00
#
_symmetry.space_group_name_H-M   'P 1'
#
loop_
_entity.id
_entity.type
_entity.pdbx_description
1 polymer ?
#
loop_
_entity_poly.entity_id
_entity_poly.type
_entity_poly.pdbx_seq_one_letter_code
_entity_poly.pdbx_strand_id
1 'polypeptide(L)'
;MLRQRNTSSMVWSSGQRVPVTVTFLILVFVAVVLLFCHNGEIPSSSTGVIEQKWNSFESSVQLDPTVEFRNRTDVIWQVPDSPKAVLFLAHGCNGRAANFWDRSTKCPQCVGLPEERLIVLHALARKFAVVAVSSAGRCWSFGKERLLVGGIIKWWVKKQNLEKLPLVALGASSGGYFVSVLATDLKFSSIAIMIAEGMFDQIDITKDYPPTLFVHMPKDKARKQRIDDNLKVLREKGISFAEIKCLEFPLLPNLLADRIPGLDQTISAQLFHLFRDKGFIDKNGYMRNDGRALRWKEALREREIVLPDKRLSNHIQEELNLAFAYHEMTSLHSGQIFDWFESHLSRSRITLI
;
A
#
# COMPACT_ATOMS: atom_id res chain seq x y z
N MET A 1 39.49 29.56 76.03
CA MET A 1 39.06 30.72 75.22
C MET A 1 37.68 30.44 74.66
N LEU A 2 36.67 31.25 75.06
CA LEU A 2 35.46 31.72 74.32
C LEU A 2 34.75 30.75 73.34
N ARG A 3 33.42 30.56 73.27
CA ARG A 3 32.21 31.20 73.84
C ARG A 3 30.98 30.44 73.29
N GLN A 4 29.94 30.20 74.12
CA GLN A 4 28.48 30.07 73.80
C GLN A 4 28.00 28.97 72.80
N ARG A 5 26.79 28.38 72.85
CA ARG A 5 25.44 28.88 73.23
C ARG A 5 24.45 27.69 73.39
N ASN A 6 23.44 27.86 74.24
CA ASN A 6 22.28 26.98 74.50
C ASN A 6 21.39 26.71 73.27
N THR A 7 20.65 25.58 73.29
CA THR A 7 19.16 25.44 73.21
C THR A 7 18.78 23.96 73.00
N SER A 8 18.16 23.30 73.98
CA SER A 8 16.70 23.09 74.21
C SER A 8 16.10 21.88 73.47
N SER A 9 15.57 20.97 74.29
CA SER A 9 14.71 19.81 74.01
C SER A 9 13.42 20.12 73.24
N MET A 10 12.94 19.18 72.42
CA MET A 10 11.64 18.53 72.63
C MET A 10 11.33 17.45 71.56
N VAL A 11 10.83 16.33 72.06
CA VAL A 11 10.07 15.27 71.40
C VAL A 11 8.88 15.84 70.64
N TRP A 12 8.41 15.18 69.56
CA TRP A 12 6.97 15.10 69.21
C TRP A 12 6.64 13.83 68.42
N SER A 13 5.52 13.23 68.80
CA SER A 13 4.86 12.04 68.25
C SER A 13 3.82 12.39 67.18
N SER A 14 3.34 11.33 66.50
CA SER A 14 1.97 11.11 65.99
C SER A 14 1.72 11.21 64.48
N GLY A 15 0.89 10.26 64.02
CA GLY A 15 0.73 9.84 62.64
C GLY A 15 -0.01 10.81 61.73
N GLN A 16 0.45 10.86 60.47
CA GLN A 16 -0.15 11.66 59.42
C GLN A 16 -1.40 10.97 58.86
N ARG A 17 -2.56 11.57 59.12
CA ARG A 17 -3.78 11.35 58.32
C ARG A 17 -3.57 12.01 56.96
N VAL A 18 -3.58 11.21 55.90
CA VAL A 18 -3.59 11.73 54.52
C VAL A 18 -4.94 12.42 54.31
N PRO A 19 -4.98 13.70 53.88
CA PRO A 19 -6.23 14.41 53.66
C PRO A 19 -7.05 13.73 52.55
N VAL A 20 -8.36 13.56 52.77
CA VAL A 20 -9.32 12.98 51.82
C VAL A 20 -9.23 13.63 50.43
N THR A 21 -8.84 14.90 50.37
CA THR A 21 -8.59 15.65 49.13
C THR A 21 -7.42 15.09 48.31
N VAL A 22 -6.35 14.59 48.95
CA VAL A 22 -5.22 13.96 48.24
C VAL A 22 -5.65 12.62 47.64
N THR A 23 -6.44 11.83 48.39
CA THR A 23 -6.98 10.56 47.90
C THR A 23 -7.95 10.77 46.73
N PHE A 24 -8.79 11.81 46.79
CA PHE A 24 -9.70 12.17 45.71
C PHE A 24 -8.95 12.62 44.44
N LEU A 25 -7.89 13.43 44.59
CA LEU A 25 -7.07 13.86 43.45
C LEU A 25 -6.34 12.70 42.78
N ILE A 26 -5.85 11.72 43.56
CA ILE A 26 -5.23 10.50 43.02
C ILE A 26 -6.28 9.68 42.24
N LEU A 27 -7.49 9.53 42.77
CA LEU A 27 -8.57 8.80 42.08
C LEU A 27 -8.99 9.49 40.78
N VAL A 28 -9.10 10.82 40.76
CA VAL A 28 -9.38 11.58 39.53
C VAL A 28 -8.23 11.43 38.54
N PHE A 29 -6.98 11.51 38.98
CA PHE A 29 -5.81 11.31 38.11
C PHE A 29 -5.77 9.89 37.52
N VAL A 30 -6.06 8.86 38.33
CA VAL A 30 -6.16 7.46 37.85
C VAL A 30 -7.33 7.31 36.88
N ALA A 31 -8.49 7.93 37.13
CA ALA A 31 -9.63 7.87 36.22
C ALA A 31 -9.34 8.58 34.89
N VAL A 32 -8.64 9.73 34.93
CA VAL A 32 -8.18 10.45 33.73
C VAL A 32 -7.16 9.61 32.98
N VAL A 33 -6.17 9.02 33.65
CA VAL A 33 -5.21 8.10 33.02
C VAL A 33 -5.93 6.90 32.41
N LEU A 34 -6.91 6.28 33.08
CA LEU A 34 -7.68 5.18 32.52
C LEU A 34 -8.53 5.62 31.32
N LEU A 35 -9.17 6.80 31.36
CA LEU A 35 -9.96 7.35 30.25
C LEU A 35 -9.08 7.74 29.05
N PHE A 36 -7.86 8.23 29.27
CA PHE A 36 -6.94 8.63 28.19
C PHE A 36 -6.03 7.47 27.73
N CYS A 37 -5.77 6.46 28.55
CA CYS A 37 -5.07 5.23 28.16
C CYS A 37 -6.00 4.21 27.47
N HIS A 38 -7.33 4.34 27.61
CA HIS A 38 -8.27 3.49 26.88
C HIS A 38 -8.48 3.91 25.42
N ASN A 39 -7.94 5.06 24.99
CA ASN A 39 -7.94 5.50 23.57
C ASN A 39 -6.64 5.17 22.82
N GLY A 40 -5.89 4.17 23.32
CA GLY A 40 -4.63 3.72 22.73
C GLY A 40 -4.63 2.24 22.39
N GLU A 41 -5.76 1.66 21.99
CA GLU A 41 -5.73 0.37 21.28
C GLU A 41 -5.10 0.61 19.91
N ILE A 42 -3.78 0.43 19.84
CA ILE A 42 -3.10 0.08 18.60
C ILE A 42 -3.75 -1.22 18.14
N PRO A 43 -4.46 -1.25 16.98
CA PRO A 43 -5.02 -2.50 16.51
C PRO A 43 -3.85 -3.45 16.26
N SER A 44 -3.83 -4.55 17.02
CA SER A 44 -2.87 -5.64 16.88
C SER A 44 -2.89 -6.13 15.43
N SER A 45 -1.92 -5.69 14.63
CA SER A 45 -1.94 -5.76 13.18
C SER A 45 -1.44 -7.09 12.61
N SER A 46 -1.60 -8.22 13.31
CA SER A 46 -1.16 -9.53 12.81
C SER A 46 -2.29 -10.53 12.58
N THR A 47 -3.45 -10.35 13.22
CA THR A 47 -4.61 -11.27 13.06
C THR A 47 -5.53 -10.89 11.90
N GLY A 48 -5.51 -9.64 11.43
CA GLY A 48 -6.40 -9.15 10.37
C GLY A 48 -6.08 -9.62 8.94
N VAL A 49 -4.91 -10.23 8.72
CA VAL A 49 -4.53 -10.76 7.38
C VAL A 49 -5.23 -12.09 7.07
N ILE A 50 -5.73 -12.80 8.09
CA ILE A 50 -6.17 -14.20 7.96
C ILE A 50 -7.63 -14.33 7.45
N GLU A 51 -8.47 -13.29 7.54
CA GLU A 51 -9.89 -13.38 7.17
C GLU A 51 -10.32 -12.61 5.89
N GLN A 52 -9.39 -12.03 5.13
CA GLN A 52 -9.78 -11.44 3.85
C GLN A 52 -9.97 -12.54 2.81
N LYS A 53 -11.22 -12.76 2.36
CA LYS A 53 -11.49 -13.50 1.13
C LYS A 53 -10.94 -12.69 -0.05
N TRP A 54 -9.68 -12.93 -0.37
CA TRP A 54 -8.91 -12.21 -1.39
C TRP A 54 -9.59 -12.20 -2.77
N ASN A 55 -10.31 -13.27 -3.11
CA ASN A 55 -11.09 -13.40 -4.34
C ASN A 55 -12.62 -13.21 -4.16
N SER A 56 -13.11 -12.61 -3.06
CA SER A 56 -14.56 -12.42 -2.85
C SER A 56 -15.27 -11.57 -3.91
N PHE A 57 -14.51 -10.86 -4.75
CA PHE A 57 -15.02 -10.03 -5.84
C PHE A 57 -15.48 -10.81 -7.07
N GLU A 58 -15.14 -12.10 -7.19
CA GLU A 58 -15.49 -12.92 -8.36
C GLU A 58 -16.99 -12.94 -8.67
N SER A 59 -17.86 -12.65 -7.69
CA SER A 59 -19.31 -12.59 -7.89
C SER A 59 -19.87 -11.21 -8.28
N SER A 60 -19.13 -10.11 -8.10
CA SER A 60 -19.66 -8.74 -8.28
C SER A 60 -18.90 -7.88 -9.29
N VAL A 61 -17.65 -8.22 -9.62
CA VAL A 61 -16.82 -7.45 -10.55
C VAL A 61 -16.01 -8.39 -11.45
N GLN A 62 -16.18 -8.23 -12.76
CA GLN A 62 -15.38 -8.92 -13.77
C GLN A 62 -14.38 -7.95 -14.41
N LEU A 63 -13.14 -8.39 -14.60
CA LEU A 63 -12.16 -7.65 -15.39
C LEU A 63 -12.50 -7.75 -16.87
N ASP A 64 -12.81 -6.61 -17.48
CA ASP A 64 -13.16 -6.47 -18.89
C ASP A 64 -12.50 -5.19 -19.45
N PRO A 65 -11.18 -5.23 -19.71
CA PRO A 65 -10.43 -4.04 -20.08
C PRO A 65 -10.78 -3.55 -21.49
N THR A 66 -10.66 -2.24 -21.67
CA THR A 66 -10.43 -1.62 -22.99
C THR A 66 -8.95 -1.28 -23.14
N VAL A 67 -8.38 -1.60 -24.30
CA VAL A 67 -6.97 -1.36 -24.62
C VAL A 67 -6.90 -0.38 -25.78
N GLU A 68 -6.07 0.65 -25.65
CA GLU A 68 -5.71 1.55 -26.76
C GLU A 68 -4.21 1.84 -26.75
N PHE A 69 -3.62 1.88 -27.93
CA PHE A 69 -2.23 2.30 -28.11
C PHE A 69 -2.19 3.77 -28.49
N ARG A 70 -1.59 4.60 -27.63
CA ARG A 70 -1.54 6.06 -27.84
C ARG A 70 -0.18 6.60 -27.44
N ASN A 71 0.35 7.53 -28.25
CA ASN A 71 1.66 8.17 -27.99
C ASN A 71 2.78 7.14 -27.73
N ARG A 72 2.73 6.00 -28.42
CA ARG A 72 3.68 4.87 -28.29
C ARG A 72 3.66 4.14 -26.94
N THR A 73 2.57 4.23 -26.19
CA THR A 73 2.36 3.47 -24.96
C THR A 73 0.98 2.82 -24.92
N ASP A 74 0.88 1.73 -24.17
CA ASP A 74 -0.39 1.07 -23.86
C ASP A 74 -1.15 1.89 -22.83
N VAL A 75 -2.41 2.17 -23.13
CA VAL A 75 -3.39 2.73 -22.20
C VAL A 75 -4.46 1.67 -22.02
N ILE A 76 -4.61 1.17 -20.80
CA ILE A 76 -5.59 0.13 -20.47
C ILE A 76 -6.49 0.66 -19.37
N TRP A 77 -7.80 0.47 -19.52
CA TRP A 77 -8.76 1.00 -18.57
C TRP A 77 -10.02 0.16 -18.48
N GLN A 78 -10.77 0.40 -17.40
CA GLN A 78 -12.12 -0.10 -17.23
C GLN A 78 -12.93 0.91 -16.43
N VAL A 79 -14.14 1.22 -16.90
CA VAL A 79 -15.06 2.18 -16.26
C VAL A 79 -16.24 1.37 -15.73
N PRO A 80 -16.50 1.37 -14.40
CA PRO A 80 -17.68 0.73 -13.84
C PRO A 80 -18.92 1.61 -14.07
N ASP A 81 -20.11 1.04 -13.92
CA ASP A 81 -21.35 1.82 -13.93
C ASP A 81 -21.36 2.84 -12.79
N SER A 82 -21.80 4.06 -13.10
CA SER A 82 -21.89 5.19 -12.16
C SER A 82 -20.58 5.44 -11.40
N PRO A 83 -19.48 5.77 -12.12
CA PRO A 83 -18.19 5.99 -11.48
C PRO A 83 -18.22 7.22 -10.57
N LYS A 84 -17.58 7.14 -9.41
CA LYS A 84 -17.52 8.25 -8.43
C LYS A 84 -16.19 9.01 -8.44
N ALA A 85 -15.14 8.41 -9.00
CA ALA A 85 -13.80 8.97 -9.07
C ALA A 85 -13.01 8.29 -10.20
N VAL A 86 -11.95 8.95 -10.64
CA VAL A 86 -10.94 8.39 -11.56
C VAL A 86 -9.72 7.96 -10.75
N LEU A 87 -9.21 6.76 -11.00
CA LEU A 87 -7.96 6.26 -10.47
C LEU A 87 -6.94 6.07 -11.61
N PHE A 88 -5.82 6.80 -11.51
CA PHE A 88 -4.64 6.53 -12.32
C PHE A 88 -3.69 5.55 -11.61
N LEU A 89 -3.24 4.52 -12.31
CA LEU A 89 -2.30 3.51 -11.81
C LEU A 89 -0.95 3.58 -12.53
N ALA A 90 0.14 3.71 -11.76
CA ALA A 90 1.51 3.71 -12.25
C ALA A 90 2.30 2.51 -11.67
N HIS A 91 2.71 1.59 -12.54
CA HIS A 91 3.43 0.37 -12.17
C HIS A 91 4.85 0.63 -11.63
N GLY A 92 5.44 -0.35 -10.93
CA GLY A 92 6.86 -0.35 -10.57
C GLY A 92 7.80 -0.74 -11.73
N CYS A 93 9.11 -0.71 -11.50
CA CYS A 93 10.06 -1.11 -12.54
C CYS A 93 9.81 -2.54 -13.04
N ASN A 94 9.95 -2.76 -14.35
CA ASN A 94 9.62 -3.99 -15.09
C ASN A 94 8.12 -4.30 -15.22
N GLY A 95 7.24 -3.51 -14.58
CA GLY A 95 5.80 -3.58 -14.79
C GLY A 95 5.36 -2.94 -16.12
N ARG A 96 4.06 -3.01 -16.38
CA ARG A 96 3.34 -2.41 -17.51
C ARG A 96 1.86 -2.31 -17.20
N ALA A 97 1.10 -1.50 -17.94
CA ALA A 97 -0.35 -1.41 -17.79
C ALA A 97 -1.04 -2.79 -17.91
N ALA A 98 -0.51 -3.66 -18.77
CA ALA A 98 -1.00 -5.03 -18.98
C ALA A 98 -0.86 -5.96 -17.74
N ASN A 99 -0.14 -5.58 -16.67
CA ASN A 99 -0.12 -6.36 -15.43
C ASN A 99 -1.41 -6.22 -14.61
N PHE A 100 -2.15 -5.13 -14.78
CA PHE A 100 -3.33 -4.80 -13.97
C PHE A 100 -4.62 -5.52 -14.40
N TRP A 101 -4.64 -6.17 -15.55
CA TRP A 101 -5.82 -6.91 -16.03
C TRP A 101 -5.46 -8.33 -16.42
N ASP A 102 -6.47 -9.19 -16.37
CA ASP A 102 -6.41 -10.54 -16.91
C ASP A 102 -6.14 -10.59 -18.40
N ARG A 103 -5.48 -11.67 -18.81
CA ARG A 103 -5.53 -12.09 -20.20
C ARG A 103 -6.98 -12.40 -20.59
N SER A 104 -7.44 -11.75 -21.65
CA SER A 104 -8.77 -11.96 -22.22
C SER A 104 -8.72 -11.85 -23.74
N THR A 105 -9.85 -12.06 -24.41
CA THR A 105 -9.97 -11.81 -25.86
C THR A 105 -9.75 -10.34 -26.21
N LYS A 106 -10.13 -9.41 -25.32
CA LYS A 106 -9.93 -7.96 -25.50
C LYS A 106 -8.52 -7.49 -25.12
N CYS A 107 -7.82 -8.24 -24.28
CA CYS A 107 -6.41 -7.99 -23.96
C CYS A 107 -5.58 -9.28 -23.96
N PRO A 108 -5.20 -9.80 -25.15
CA PRO A 108 -4.41 -11.04 -25.24
C PRO A 108 -3.01 -10.94 -24.60
N GLN A 109 -2.46 -9.74 -24.54
CA GLN A 109 -1.15 -9.42 -23.94
C GLN A 109 -1.19 -9.11 -22.45
N CYS A 110 -2.39 -9.02 -21.86
CA CYS A 110 -2.55 -8.84 -20.42
C CYS A 110 -2.01 -10.06 -19.67
N VAL A 111 -1.47 -9.81 -18.47
CA VAL A 111 -0.82 -10.80 -17.62
C VAL A 111 -1.64 -11.06 -16.37
N GLY A 112 -2.09 -9.99 -15.70
CA GLY A 112 -2.88 -10.09 -14.48
C GLY A 112 -2.07 -10.56 -13.28
N LEU A 113 -1.02 -9.81 -12.93
CA LEU A 113 -0.23 -10.12 -11.74
C LEU A 113 -1.09 -9.97 -10.47
N PRO A 114 -0.94 -10.85 -9.47
CA PRO A 114 -1.79 -10.90 -8.27
C PRO A 114 -2.03 -9.56 -7.58
N GLU A 115 -1.00 -8.74 -7.39
CA GLU A 115 -1.18 -7.49 -6.64
C GLU A 115 -1.85 -6.40 -7.48
N GLU A 116 -1.39 -6.21 -8.71
CA GLU A 116 -1.92 -5.22 -9.63
C GLU A 116 -3.40 -5.49 -9.95
N ARG A 117 -3.75 -6.72 -10.28
CA ARG A 117 -5.12 -7.10 -10.63
C ARG A 117 -6.09 -6.90 -9.45
N LEU A 118 -5.66 -7.22 -8.23
CA LEU A 118 -6.51 -7.15 -7.04
C LEU A 118 -6.79 -5.69 -6.72
N ILE A 119 -5.81 -4.79 -6.91
CA ILE A 119 -6.03 -3.35 -6.81
C ILE A 119 -7.10 -2.87 -7.81
N VAL A 120 -7.09 -3.35 -9.05
CA VAL A 120 -8.14 -3.01 -10.03
C VAL A 120 -9.51 -3.55 -9.59
N LEU A 121 -9.59 -4.80 -9.15
CA LEU A 121 -10.83 -5.39 -8.66
C LEU A 121 -11.43 -4.59 -7.49
N HIS A 122 -10.59 -4.23 -6.50
CA HIS A 122 -11.00 -3.38 -5.38
C HIS A 122 -11.46 -1.99 -5.85
N ALA A 123 -10.76 -1.36 -6.80
CA ALA A 123 -11.12 -0.07 -7.34
C ALA A 123 -12.49 -0.10 -8.03
N LEU A 124 -12.71 -1.08 -8.91
CA LEU A 124 -13.95 -1.25 -9.66
C LEU A 124 -15.13 -1.59 -8.73
N ALA A 125 -14.93 -2.45 -7.73
CA ALA A 125 -15.94 -2.76 -6.71
C ALA A 125 -16.39 -1.50 -5.95
N ARG A 126 -15.47 -0.56 -5.75
CA ARG A 126 -15.74 0.73 -5.10
C ARG A 126 -16.13 1.84 -6.07
N LYS A 127 -16.43 1.50 -7.33
CA LYS A 127 -16.89 2.43 -8.39
C LYS A 127 -15.86 3.50 -8.80
N PHE A 128 -14.57 3.15 -8.78
CA PHE A 128 -13.53 3.97 -9.41
C PHE A 128 -13.41 3.59 -10.88
N ALA A 129 -13.38 4.59 -11.77
CA ALA A 129 -12.97 4.41 -13.16
C ALA A 129 -11.44 4.33 -13.21
N VAL A 130 -10.89 3.21 -13.69
CA VAL A 130 -9.47 2.90 -13.55
C VAL A 130 -8.77 3.05 -14.90
N VAL A 131 -7.63 3.74 -14.93
CA VAL A 131 -6.75 3.82 -16.10
C VAL A 131 -5.29 3.57 -15.69
N ALA A 132 -4.60 2.71 -16.43
CA ALA A 132 -3.17 2.48 -16.30
C ALA A 132 -2.47 2.81 -17.62
N VAL A 133 -1.24 3.32 -17.52
CA VAL A 133 -0.37 3.63 -18.66
C VAL A 133 0.95 2.89 -18.46
N SER A 134 1.50 2.32 -19.53
CA SER A 134 2.85 1.74 -19.47
C SER A 134 3.90 2.84 -19.53
N SER A 135 4.96 2.71 -18.72
CA SER A 135 6.13 3.57 -18.87
C SER A 135 6.80 3.35 -20.22
N ALA A 136 7.51 4.36 -20.74
CA ALA A 136 8.22 4.29 -22.00
C ALA A 136 9.38 3.27 -22.00
N GLY A 137 9.88 2.91 -20.81
CA GLY A 137 10.96 1.96 -20.63
C GLY A 137 10.67 0.94 -19.53
N ARG A 138 11.73 0.53 -18.83
CA ARG A 138 11.63 -0.38 -17.68
C ARG A 138 11.01 0.31 -16.47
N CYS A 139 11.34 1.58 -16.26
CA CYS A 139 10.91 2.39 -15.14
C CYS A 139 10.42 3.74 -15.69
N TRP A 140 9.61 4.43 -14.91
CA TRP A 140 9.17 5.79 -15.21
C TRP A 140 10.34 6.79 -15.24
N SER A 141 10.25 7.74 -16.15
CA SER A 141 11.09 8.93 -16.25
C SER A 141 10.26 10.19 -15.98
N PHE A 142 10.91 11.24 -15.48
CA PHE A 142 10.21 12.42 -14.96
C PHE A 142 10.17 13.61 -15.93
N GLY A 143 10.85 13.50 -17.07
CA GLY A 143 10.93 14.54 -18.10
C GLY A 143 9.73 14.50 -19.05
N LYS A 144 9.98 14.23 -20.34
CA LYS A 144 8.95 14.24 -21.39
C LYS A 144 7.80 13.28 -21.13
N GLU A 145 8.09 12.13 -20.50
CA GLU A 145 7.08 11.12 -20.18
C GLU A 145 6.00 11.66 -19.23
N ARG A 146 6.38 12.46 -18.22
CA ARG A 146 5.45 13.13 -17.31
C ARG A 146 4.39 13.95 -18.06
N LEU A 147 4.84 14.78 -19.00
CA LEU A 147 3.95 15.62 -19.82
C LEU A 147 3.04 14.78 -20.72
N LEU A 148 3.60 13.73 -21.35
CA LEU A 148 2.85 12.82 -22.22
C LEU A 148 1.73 12.11 -21.46
N VAL A 149 2.04 11.57 -20.28
CA VAL A 149 1.09 10.82 -19.44
C VAL A 149 0.03 11.75 -18.86
N GLY A 150 0.42 12.94 -18.41
CA GLY A 150 -0.55 13.97 -18.00
C GLY A 150 -1.54 14.31 -19.12
N GLY A 151 -1.06 14.42 -20.36
CA GLY A 151 -1.91 14.58 -21.55
C GLY A 151 -2.81 13.38 -21.84
N ILE A 152 -2.31 12.15 -21.69
CA ILE A 152 -3.10 10.93 -21.85
C ILE A 152 -4.23 10.88 -20.81
N ILE A 153 -3.95 11.17 -19.54
CA ILE A 153 -4.97 11.17 -18.49
C ILE A 153 -6.06 12.19 -18.81
N LYS A 154 -5.69 13.44 -19.12
CA LYS A 154 -6.66 14.49 -19.49
C LYS A 154 -7.52 14.09 -20.69
N TRP A 155 -6.88 13.55 -21.74
CA TRP A 155 -7.59 13.05 -22.92
C TRP A 155 -8.56 11.93 -22.58
N TRP A 156 -8.12 10.94 -21.79
CA TRP A 156 -8.93 9.78 -21.45
C TRP A 156 -10.13 10.17 -20.58
N VAL A 157 -9.92 11.02 -19.56
CA VAL A 157 -11.00 11.56 -18.71
C VAL A 157 -12.05 12.24 -19.58
N LYS A 158 -11.64 13.08 -20.53
CA LYS A 158 -12.56 13.74 -21.47
C LYS A 158 -13.29 12.75 -22.37
N LYS A 159 -12.56 11.78 -22.93
CA LYS A 159 -13.15 10.73 -23.80
C LYS A 159 -14.25 9.93 -23.07
N GLN A 160 -14.09 9.72 -21.78
CA GLN A 160 -15.04 8.97 -20.96
C GLN A 160 -16.11 9.86 -20.27
N ASN A 161 -16.12 11.17 -20.53
CA ASN A 161 -17.00 12.16 -19.89
C ASN A 161 -16.89 12.18 -18.34
N LEU A 162 -15.67 12.04 -17.81
CA LEU A 162 -15.38 11.94 -16.37
C LEU A 162 -14.82 13.24 -15.77
N GLU A 163 -14.84 14.37 -16.49
CA GLU A 163 -14.20 15.62 -16.08
C GLU A 163 -14.76 16.20 -14.77
N LYS A 164 -16.00 15.86 -14.43
CA LYS A 164 -16.65 16.30 -13.20
C LYS A 164 -16.24 15.48 -11.97
N LEU A 165 -15.57 14.35 -12.18
CA LEU A 165 -15.18 13.44 -11.10
C LEU A 165 -13.81 13.82 -10.51
N PRO A 166 -13.60 13.56 -9.22
CA PRO A 166 -12.29 13.66 -8.59
C PRO A 166 -11.29 12.67 -9.22
N LEU A 167 -10.02 13.07 -9.28
CA LEU A 167 -8.92 12.27 -9.81
C LEU A 167 -7.98 11.88 -8.65
N VAL A 168 -7.69 10.60 -8.49
CA VAL A 168 -6.70 10.08 -7.54
C VAL A 168 -5.64 9.28 -8.29
N ALA A 169 -4.48 9.07 -7.66
CA ALA A 169 -3.42 8.26 -8.25
C ALA A 169 -2.79 7.31 -7.24
N LEU A 170 -2.36 6.15 -7.73
CA LEU A 170 -1.55 5.19 -7.01
C LEU A 170 -0.34 4.83 -7.87
N GLY A 171 0.85 4.92 -7.27
CA GLY A 171 2.09 4.53 -7.92
C GLY A 171 2.93 3.63 -7.03
N ALA A 172 3.52 2.58 -7.61
CA ALA A 172 4.44 1.68 -6.90
C ALA A 172 5.89 1.85 -7.34
N SER A 173 6.84 1.91 -6.39
CA SER A 173 8.29 2.03 -6.66
C SER A 173 8.59 3.21 -7.62
N SER A 174 9.13 2.97 -8.82
CA SER A 174 9.31 4.02 -9.85
C SER A 174 8.03 4.77 -10.20
N GLY A 175 6.88 4.07 -10.20
CA GLY A 175 5.56 4.68 -10.35
C GLY A 175 5.18 5.57 -9.17
N GLY A 176 5.60 5.21 -7.95
CA GLY A 176 5.40 6.01 -6.73
C GLY A 176 6.13 7.35 -6.78
N TYR A 177 7.39 7.34 -7.24
CA TYR A 177 8.11 8.57 -7.55
C TYR A 177 7.42 9.36 -8.67
N PHE A 178 6.99 8.66 -9.73
CA PHE A 178 6.36 9.31 -10.87
C PHE A 178 5.07 10.03 -10.50
N VAL A 179 4.16 9.40 -9.74
CA VAL A 179 2.92 10.06 -9.29
C VAL A 179 3.20 11.22 -8.35
N SER A 180 4.28 11.15 -7.55
CA SER A 180 4.66 12.28 -6.68
C SER A 180 5.04 13.53 -7.48
N VAL A 181 5.67 13.37 -8.65
CA VAL A 181 5.97 14.51 -9.52
C VAL A 181 4.79 14.87 -10.41
N LEU A 182 4.06 13.90 -10.92
CA LEU A 182 2.88 14.17 -11.76
C LEU A 182 1.83 14.99 -11.02
N ALA A 183 1.79 14.88 -9.68
CA ALA A 183 0.93 15.69 -8.82
C ALA A 183 1.23 17.20 -8.84
N THR A 184 2.36 17.64 -9.39
CA THR A 184 2.60 19.07 -9.65
C THR A 184 1.89 19.56 -10.91
N ASP A 185 1.57 18.65 -11.83
CA ASP A 185 1.02 18.98 -13.16
C ASP A 185 -0.50 18.69 -13.26
N LEU A 186 -1.00 17.80 -12.41
CA LEU A 186 -2.40 17.40 -12.32
C LEU A 186 -2.93 17.57 -10.90
N LYS A 187 -4.14 18.10 -10.78
CA LYS A 187 -4.85 18.23 -9.49
C LYS A 187 -5.46 16.89 -9.07
N PHE A 188 -4.73 16.12 -8.29
CA PHE A 188 -5.26 14.94 -7.62
C PHE A 188 -6.00 15.32 -6.32
N SER A 189 -7.06 14.59 -5.95
CA SER A 189 -7.72 14.73 -4.65
C SER A 189 -6.87 14.17 -3.52
N SER A 190 -6.11 13.12 -3.84
CA SER A 190 -5.15 12.44 -2.97
C SER A 190 -4.33 11.47 -3.80
N ILE A 191 -3.13 11.13 -3.33
CA ILE A 191 -2.27 10.12 -3.95
C ILE A 191 -1.87 9.03 -2.95
N ALA A 192 -1.55 7.84 -3.45
CA ALA A 192 -0.93 6.76 -2.71
C ALA A 192 0.42 6.40 -3.35
N ILE A 193 1.47 6.40 -2.53
CA ILE A 193 2.83 6.08 -2.91
C ILE A 193 3.19 4.75 -2.24
N MET A 194 3.29 3.69 -3.04
CA MET A 194 3.64 2.35 -2.58
C MET A 194 5.13 2.09 -2.75
N ILE A 195 5.77 1.52 -1.74
CA ILE A 195 7.18 1.07 -1.72
C ILE A 195 8.17 2.11 -2.29
N ALA A 196 7.80 3.38 -2.18
CA ALA A 196 8.54 4.52 -2.67
C ALA A 196 8.50 5.66 -1.64
N GLU A 197 9.46 6.59 -1.70
CA GLU A 197 9.47 7.77 -0.80
C GLU A 197 8.93 9.03 -1.48
N GLY A 198 8.71 9.03 -2.80
CA GLY A 198 8.40 10.24 -3.56
C GLY A 198 9.62 11.15 -3.77
N MET A 199 9.47 12.19 -4.59
CA MET A 199 10.56 13.14 -4.92
C MET A 199 10.32 14.52 -4.32
N PHE A 200 9.92 14.55 -3.05
CA PHE A 200 9.48 15.74 -2.32
C PHE A 200 10.59 16.79 -2.10
N ASP A 201 11.85 16.37 -2.16
CA ASP A 201 13.04 17.22 -2.10
C ASP A 201 13.39 17.88 -3.45
N GLN A 202 12.85 17.35 -4.56
CA GLN A 202 13.17 17.75 -5.93
C GLN A 202 12.01 18.47 -6.63
N ILE A 203 10.86 18.61 -5.97
CA ILE A 203 9.68 19.29 -6.50
C ILE A 203 9.28 20.46 -5.60
N ASP A 204 8.71 21.49 -6.21
CA ASP A 204 8.16 22.61 -5.45
C ASP A 204 6.79 22.23 -4.87
N ILE A 205 6.79 21.84 -3.59
CA ILE A 205 5.57 21.51 -2.86
C ILE A 205 4.91 22.80 -2.38
N THR A 206 3.79 23.14 -3.02
CA THR A 206 2.88 24.18 -2.58
C THR A 206 1.85 23.61 -1.60
N LYS A 207 1.13 24.48 -0.88
CA LYS A 207 0.04 24.06 0.04
C LYS A 207 -1.10 23.31 -0.65
N ASP A 208 -1.20 23.42 -1.97
CA ASP A 208 -2.23 22.76 -2.78
C ASP A 208 -1.82 21.35 -3.22
N TYR A 209 -0.63 20.88 -2.84
CA TYR A 209 -0.18 19.52 -3.13
C TYR A 209 -1.11 18.48 -2.49
N PRO A 210 -1.46 17.38 -3.20
CA PRO A 210 -2.46 16.44 -2.72
C PRO A 210 -2.06 15.75 -1.40
N PRO A 211 -3.03 15.47 -0.52
CA PRO A 211 -2.86 14.52 0.57
C PRO A 211 -2.20 13.22 0.09
N THR A 212 -1.17 12.78 0.81
CA THR A 212 -0.33 11.64 0.40
C THR A 212 -0.37 10.50 1.40
N LEU A 213 -0.77 9.32 0.94
CA LEU A 213 -0.67 8.06 1.69
C LEU A 213 0.62 7.33 1.31
N PHE A 214 1.43 6.95 2.29
CA PHE A 214 2.58 6.06 2.08
C PHE A 214 2.18 4.63 2.44
N VAL A 215 2.44 3.68 1.55
CA VAL A 215 2.25 2.25 1.80
C VAL A 215 3.60 1.58 1.66
N HIS A 216 4.17 1.09 2.75
CA HIS A 216 5.55 0.64 2.73
C HIS A 216 5.78 -0.57 3.62
N MET A 217 6.86 -1.29 3.34
CA MET A 217 7.28 -2.47 4.09
C MET A 217 8.42 -2.10 5.03
N PRO A 218 8.27 -2.22 6.36
CA PRO A 218 9.31 -1.81 7.31
C PRO A 218 10.65 -2.54 7.18
N LYS A 219 10.70 -3.75 6.59
CA LYS A 219 11.97 -4.45 6.33
C LYS A 219 12.84 -3.73 5.31
N ASP A 220 12.26 -2.95 4.39
CA ASP A 220 13.01 -2.04 3.53
C ASP A 220 13.43 -0.80 4.33
N LYS A 221 14.48 -0.98 5.15
CA LYS A 221 14.96 0.04 6.10
C LYS A 221 15.39 1.33 5.40
N ALA A 222 16.04 1.20 4.24
CA ALA A 222 16.50 2.36 3.47
C ALA A 222 15.32 3.19 2.97
N ARG A 223 14.28 2.52 2.44
CA ARG A 223 13.05 3.18 2.03
C ARG A 223 12.31 3.81 3.20
N LYS A 224 12.18 3.06 4.30
CA LYS A 224 11.52 3.53 5.51
C LYS A 224 12.16 4.83 6.00
N GLN A 225 13.50 4.88 6.08
CA GLN A 225 14.20 6.08 6.53
C GLN A 225 13.89 7.29 5.64
N ARG A 226 13.91 7.12 4.32
CA ARG A 226 13.60 8.21 3.39
C ARG A 226 12.14 8.65 3.45
N ILE A 227 11.21 7.73 3.70
CA ILE A 227 9.81 8.09 3.99
C ILE A 227 9.76 8.94 5.27
N ASP A 228 10.38 8.49 6.37
CA ASP A 228 10.39 9.23 7.65
C ASP A 228 10.91 10.67 7.47
N ASP A 229 11.90 10.87 6.59
CA ASP A 229 12.42 12.20 6.27
C ASP A 229 11.44 13.03 5.43
N ASN A 230 10.80 12.44 4.41
CA ASN A 230 9.79 13.12 3.61
C ASN A 230 8.51 13.47 4.39
N LEU A 231 8.16 12.71 5.43
CA LEU A 231 7.05 13.06 6.31
C LEU A 231 7.30 14.36 7.09
N LYS A 232 8.55 14.66 7.43
CA LYS A 232 8.91 15.95 8.05
C LYS A 232 8.67 17.08 7.06
N VAL A 233 9.10 16.91 5.81
CA VAL A 233 8.88 17.89 4.73
C VAL A 233 7.38 18.15 4.51
N LEU A 234 6.56 17.09 4.38
CA LEU A 234 5.12 17.24 4.20
C LEU A 234 4.45 17.95 5.38
N ARG A 235 4.89 17.63 6.61
CA ARG A 235 4.40 18.29 7.82
C ARG A 235 4.71 19.78 7.83
N GLU A 236 5.94 20.17 7.52
CA GLU A 236 6.37 21.57 7.43
C GLU A 236 5.59 22.35 6.38
N LYS A 237 5.25 21.69 5.27
CA LYS A 237 4.44 22.26 4.18
C LYS A 237 2.93 22.27 4.46
N GLY A 238 2.49 21.67 5.58
CA GLY A 238 1.07 21.57 5.95
C GLY A 238 0.27 20.60 5.09
N ILE A 239 0.92 19.64 4.44
CA ILE A 239 0.27 18.62 3.62
C ILE A 239 -0.19 17.46 4.49
N SER A 240 -1.45 17.03 4.31
CA SER A 240 -2.00 15.88 5.02
C SER A 240 -1.33 14.59 4.53
N PHE A 241 -0.94 13.72 5.45
CA PHE A 241 -0.35 12.43 5.10
C PHE A 241 -0.77 11.33 6.09
N ALA A 242 -0.62 10.08 5.65
CA ALA A 242 -0.79 8.89 6.47
C ALA A 242 0.18 7.79 6.02
N GLU A 243 0.33 6.76 6.85
CA GLU A 243 1.21 5.62 6.57
C GLU A 243 0.48 4.29 6.80
N ILE A 244 0.70 3.32 5.91
CA ILE A 244 0.35 1.92 6.09
C ILE A 244 1.64 1.11 6.08
N LYS A 245 1.83 0.32 7.14
CA LYS A 245 2.97 -0.58 7.31
C LYS A 245 2.57 -2.00 6.95
N CYS A 246 3.13 -2.50 5.86
CA CYS A 246 2.89 -3.85 5.37
C CYS A 246 3.93 -4.80 6.00
N LEU A 247 3.46 -5.68 6.87
CA LEU A 247 4.30 -6.66 7.58
C LEU A 247 4.37 -7.98 6.80
N GLU A 248 5.38 -8.77 7.12
CA GLU A 248 5.46 -10.14 6.63
C GLU A 248 4.31 -10.99 7.18
N PHE A 249 3.94 -12.02 6.43
CA PHE A 249 2.89 -12.95 6.80
C PHE A 249 3.25 -14.37 6.36
N PRO A 250 2.72 -15.39 7.04
CA PRO A 250 3.05 -16.76 6.71
C PRO A 250 2.38 -17.19 5.41
N LEU A 251 3.09 -17.96 4.60
CA LEU A 251 2.44 -18.75 3.55
C LEU A 251 1.52 -19.78 4.19
N LEU A 252 0.37 -20.01 3.57
CA LEU A 252 -0.56 -21.08 3.92
C LEU A 252 -0.72 -22.03 2.73
N PRO A 253 -1.12 -23.30 2.93
CA PRO A 253 -1.27 -24.27 1.84
C PRO A 253 -2.13 -23.78 0.68
N ASN A 254 -3.19 -23.01 0.95
CA ASN A 254 -4.12 -22.53 -0.07
C ASN A 254 -3.83 -21.10 -0.55
N LEU A 255 -2.90 -20.38 0.09
CA LEU A 255 -2.69 -18.94 -0.15
C LEU A 255 -2.47 -18.62 -1.63
N LEU A 256 -1.63 -19.39 -2.33
CA LEU A 256 -1.33 -19.12 -3.72
C LEU A 256 -2.55 -19.38 -4.62
N ALA A 257 -3.31 -20.44 -4.38
CA ALA A 257 -4.55 -20.70 -5.11
C ALA A 257 -5.63 -19.63 -4.85
N ASP A 258 -5.69 -19.11 -3.62
CA ASP A 258 -6.63 -18.06 -3.21
C ASP A 258 -6.30 -16.69 -3.81
N ARG A 259 -5.12 -16.51 -4.43
CA ARG A 259 -4.65 -15.21 -4.95
C ARG A 259 -4.27 -15.25 -6.43
N ILE A 260 -3.95 -16.42 -6.97
CA ILE A 260 -3.47 -16.60 -8.35
C ILE A 260 -4.55 -17.33 -9.17
N PRO A 261 -5.28 -16.62 -10.04
CA PRO A 261 -6.22 -17.27 -10.96
C PRO A 261 -5.55 -18.34 -11.81
N GLY A 262 -6.19 -19.51 -11.91
CA GLY A 262 -5.67 -20.66 -12.67
C GLY A 262 -4.67 -21.53 -11.92
N LEU A 263 -4.36 -21.23 -10.65
CA LEU A 263 -3.61 -22.13 -9.77
C LEU A 263 -4.59 -22.87 -8.84
N ASP A 264 -4.65 -24.20 -8.93
CA ASP A 264 -5.53 -24.97 -8.06
C ASP A 264 -4.94 -25.20 -6.66
N GLN A 265 -5.83 -25.55 -5.71
CA GLN A 265 -5.46 -25.79 -4.30
C GLN A 265 -4.50 -26.96 -4.13
N THR A 266 -4.54 -27.97 -5.00
CA THR A 266 -3.65 -29.13 -4.92
C THR A 266 -2.22 -28.72 -5.23
N ILE A 267 -2.01 -27.97 -6.31
CA ILE A 267 -0.70 -27.45 -6.68
C ILE A 267 -0.21 -26.44 -5.64
N SER A 268 -1.08 -25.55 -5.14
CA SER A 268 -0.73 -24.62 -4.05
C SER A 268 -0.22 -25.36 -2.81
N ALA A 269 -0.90 -26.43 -2.38
CA ALA A 269 -0.47 -27.23 -1.24
C ALA A 269 0.86 -27.96 -1.51
N GLN A 270 1.06 -28.49 -2.73
CA GLN A 270 2.34 -29.08 -3.14
C GLN A 270 3.50 -28.07 -3.10
N LEU A 271 3.27 -26.85 -3.58
CA LEU A 271 4.23 -25.74 -3.52
C LEU A 271 4.57 -25.38 -2.07
N PHE A 272 3.56 -25.28 -1.20
CA PHE A 272 3.77 -25.02 0.22
C PHE A 272 4.67 -26.09 0.87
N HIS A 273 4.40 -27.37 0.61
CA HIS A 273 5.25 -28.47 1.11
C HIS A 273 6.66 -28.41 0.53
N LEU A 274 6.81 -28.15 -0.77
CA LEU A 274 8.10 -27.95 -1.41
C LEU A 274 8.92 -26.85 -0.71
N PHE A 275 8.30 -25.70 -0.47
CA PHE A 275 8.97 -24.56 0.14
C PHE A 275 9.40 -24.87 1.57
N ARG A 276 8.60 -25.63 2.32
CA ARG A 276 8.94 -26.09 3.66
C ARG A 276 10.10 -27.09 3.64
N ASP A 277 10.03 -28.10 2.78
CA ASP A 277 11.06 -29.14 2.64
C ASP A 277 12.42 -28.57 2.24
N LYS A 278 12.41 -27.57 1.36
CA LYS A 278 13.63 -26.88 0.91
C LYS A 278 14.11 -25.81 1.89
N GLY A 279 13.37 -25.57 2.98
CA GLY A 279 13.70 -24.56 3.98
C GLY A 279 13.59 -23.13 3.47
N PHE A 280 12.78 -22.86 2.44
CA PHE A 280 12.49 -21.50 1.98
C PHE A 280 11.55 -20.77 2.94
N ILE A 281 10.64 -21.52 3.57
CA ILE A 281 9.82 -21.06 4.69
C ILE A 281 10.22 -21.75 5.99
N ASP A 282 9.93 -21.13 7.12
CA ASP A 282 10.12 -21.70 8.45
C ASP A 282 8.96 -22.61 8.88
N LYS A 283 9.03 -23.12 10.11
CA LYS A 283 8.00 -24.03 10.68
C LYS A 283 6.61 -23.37 10.82
N ASN A 284 6.57 -22.04 10.85
CA ASN A 284 5.36 -21.23 10.98
C ASN A 284 4.87 -20.71 9.62
N GLY A 285 5.57 -21.03 8.52
CA GLY A 285 5.22 -20.61 7.16
C GLY A 285 5.84 -19.28 6.72
N TYR A 286 6.66 -18.62 7.54
CA TYR A 286 7.27 -17.35 7.18
C TYR A 286 8.44 -17.52 6.22
N MET A 287 8.54 -16.62 5.25
CA MET A 287 9.65 -16.56 4.30
C MET A 287 10.96 -16.27 5.03
N ARG A 288 11.98 -17.13 4.84
CA ARG A 288 13.30 -16.93 5.47
C ARG A 288 14.15 -15.88 4.75
N ASN A 289 13.94 -15.73 3.45
CA ASN A 289 14.62 -14.77 2.60
C ASN A 289 13.63 -14.17 1.60
N ASP A 290 14.05 -13.09 0.96
CA ASP A 290 13.33 -12.50 -0.17
C ASP A 290 13.08 -13.55 -1.26
N GLY A 291 11.84 -13.62 -1.75
CA GLY A 291 11.44 -14.56 -2.79
C GLY A 291 12.35 -14.50 -4.02
N ARG A 292 12.90 -13.34 -4.37
CA ARG A 292 13.81 -13.15 -5.52
C ARG A 292 15.16 -13.83 -5.34
N ALA A 293 15.59 -14.03 -4.09
CA ALA A 293 16.84 -14.71 -3.76
C ALA A 293 16.69 -16.24 -3.73
N LEU A 294 15.46 -16.76 -3.82
CA LEU A 294 15.19 -18.19 -3.71
C LEU A 294 15.29 -18.91 -5.06
N ARG A 295 15.92 -20.08 -5.03
CA ARG A 295 16.04 -21.00 -6.16
C ARG A 295 14.85 -21.96 -6.26
N TRP A 296 13.65 -21.44 -6.06
CA TRP A 296 12.43 -22.26 -5.95
C TRP A 296 12.00 -22.83 -7.31
N LYS A 297 12.31 -22.16 -8.41
CA LYS A 297 12.06 -22.65 -9.77
C LYS A 297 12.92 -23.87 -10.09
N GLU A 298 14.14 -23.96 -9.54
CA GLU A 298 14.96 -25.17 -9.61
C GLU A 298 14.39 -26.29 -8.76
N ALA A 299 13.97 -25.97 -7.53
CA ALA A 299 13.33 -26.94 -6.64
C ALA A 299 12.06 -27.56 -7.24
N LEU A 300 11.28 -26.80 -8.03
CA LEU A 300 10.15 -27.33 -8.79
C LEU A 300 10.57 -28.41 -9.78
N ARG A 301 11.64 -28.16 -10.54
CA ARG A 301 12.15 -29.11 -11.55
C ARG A 301 12.68 -30.38 -10.89
N GLU A 302 13.38 -30.25 -9.77
CA GLU A 302 13.89 -31.39 -9.00
C GLU A 302 12.78 -32.29 -8.42
N ARG A 303 11.58 -31.73 -8.21
CA ARG A 303 10.41 -32.44 -7.67
C ARG A 303 9.37 -32.78 -8.73
N GLU A 304 9.69 -32.52 -9.99
CA GLU A 304 8.81 -32.78 -11.14
C GLU A 304 7.41 -32.14 -11.00
N ILE A 305 7.30 -31.03 -10.27
CA ILE A 305 6.04 -30.29 -10.13
C ILE A 305 5.84 -29.45 -11.39
N VAL A 306 4.76 -29.72 -12.11
CA VAL A 306 4.40 -29.03 -13.35
C VAL A 306 3.29 -28.02 -13.09
N LEU A 307 3.57 -26.74 -13.37
CA LEU A 307 2.55 -25.70 -13.34
C LEU A 307 1.61 -25.81 -14.55
N PRO A 308 0.30 -25.54 -14.39
CA PRO A 308 -0.66 -25.62 -15.49
C PRO A 308 -0.36 -24.60 -16.58
N ASP A 309 0.25 -23.48 -16.20
CA ASP A 309 0.82 -22.48 -17.11
C ASP A 309 2.16 -21.99 -16.57
N LYS A 310 3.21 -22.05 -17.42
CA LYS A 310 4.56 -21.59 -17.08
C LYS A 310 4.59 -20.12 -16.66
N ARG A 311 3.64 -19.30 -17.14
CA ARG A 311 3.52 -17.86 -16.82
C ARG A 311 3.14 -17.60 -15.36
N LEU A 312 2.50 -18.56 -14.69
CA LEU A 312 2.20 -18.48 -13.25
C LEU A 312 3.47 -18.40 -12.40
N SER A 313 4.63 -18.75 -12.97
CA SER A 313 5.91 -18.60 -12.26
C SER A 313 6.16 -17.17 -11.79
N ASN A 314 5.72 -16.16 -12.54
CA ASN A 314 5.88 -14.76 -12.13
C ASN A 314 4.85 -14.36 -11.06
N HIS A 315 3.66 -14.97 -11.08
CA HIS A 315 2.61 -14.71 -10.09
C HIS A 315 3.02 -15.29 -8.73
N ILE A 316 3.51 -16.53 -8.73
CA ILE A 316 4.06 -17.16 -7.53
C ILE A 316 5.26 -16.35 -7.00
N GLN A 317 6.15 -15.90 -7.90
CA GLN A 317 7.31 -15.09 -7.49
C GLN A 317 6.89 -13.82 -6.74
N GLU A 318 5.88 -13.11 -7.24
CA GLU A 318 5.36 -11.89 -6.61
C GLU A 318 4.80 -12.19 -5.20
N GLU A 319 3.98 -13.22 -5.06
CA GLU A 319 3.41 -13.64 -3.77
C GLU A 319 4.49 -14.03 -2.74
N LEU A 320 5.57 -14.68 -3.18
CA LEU A 320 6.70 -15.00 -2.31
C LEU A 320 7.47 -13.74 -1.86
N ASN A 321 7.63 -12.76 -2.74
CA ASN A 321 8.25 -11.49 -2.39
C ASN A 321 7.39 -10.70 -1.40
N LEU A 322 6.08 -10.68 -1.67
CA LEU A 322 5.07 -10.04 -0.85
C LEU A 322 5.02 -10.63 0.56
N ALA A 323 5.00 -11.96 0.69
CA ALA A 323 5.03 -12.65 1.98
C ALA A 323 6.27 -12.34 2.80
N PHE A 324 7.42 -12.14 2.15
CA PHE A 324 8.63 -11.68 2.84
C PHE A 324 8.55 -10.21 3.27
N ALA A 325 7.65 -9.41 2.68
CA ALA A 325 7.45 -7.99 2.95
C ALA A 325 8.72 -7.15 2.78
N TYR A 326 9.33 -7.19 1.60
CA TYR A 326 10.42 -6.28 1.23
C TYR A 326 10.25 -5.74 -0.19
N HIS A 327 9.99 -4.44 -0.32
CA HIS A 327 9.93 -3.72 -1.59
C HIS A 327 9.06 -4.40 -2.67
N GLU A 328 7.84 -4.79 -2.31
CA GLU A 328 6.87 -5.40 -3.24
C GLU A 328 5.54 -4.63 -3.24
N MET A 329 4.91 -4.51 -4.42
CA MET A 329 3.58 -3.90 -4.54
C MET A 329 2.57 -4.70 -3.72
N THR A 330 1.48 -4.09 -3.24
CA THR A 330 0.53 -4.82 -2.41
C THR A 330 -0.91 -4.33 -2.49
N SER A 331 -1.81 -5.31 -2.57
CA SER A 331 -3.26 -5.23 -2.50
C SER A 331 -3.79 -5.56 -1.10
N LEU A 332 -2.96 -6.06 -0.17
CA LEU A 332 -3.38 -6.53 1.16
C LEU A 332 -4.08 -5.46 2.00
N HIS A 333 -3.75 -4.19 1.75
CA HIS A 333 -4.32 -3.04 2.42
C HIS A 333 -5.22 -2.20 1.52
N SER A 334 -5.74 -2.77 0.42
CA SER A 334 -6.61 -2.05 -0.52
C SER A 334 -7.78 -1.37 0.18
N GLY A 335 -8.41 -2.01 1.16
CA GLY A 335 -9.47 -1.39 1.97
C GLY A 335 -9.06 -0.02 2.51
N GLN A 336 -7.96 0.04 3.25
CA GLN A 336 -7.44 1.29 3.84
C GLN A 336 -6.98 2.30 2.78
N ILE A 337 -6.40 1.84 1.67
CA ILE A 337 -5.97 2.71 0.56
C ILE A 337 -7.17 3.40 -0.10
N PHE A 338 -8.23 2.65 -0.35
CA PHE A 338 -9.43 3.22 -0.97
C PHE A 338 -10.26 4.04 0.04
N ASP A 339 -10.23 3.71 1.34
CA ASP A 339 -10.80 4.57 2.39
C ASP A 339 -10.10 5.93 2.42
N TRP A 340 -8.77 5.94 2.29
CA TRP A 340 -7.98 7.15 2.15
C TRP A 340 -8.44 7.98 0.93
N PHE A 341 -8.54 7.37 -0.26
CA PHE A 341 -9.02 8.09 -1.43
C PHE A 341 -10.43 8.66 -1.24
N GLU A 342 -11.35 7.87 -0.69
CA GLU A 342 -12.74 8.25 -0.49
C GLU A 342 -12.90 9.42 0.49
N SER A 343 -12.13 9.42 1.57
CA SER A 343 -12.11 10.52 2.55
C SER A 343 -11.62 11.85 1.97
N HIS A 344 -11.02 11.86 0.78
CA HIS A 344 -10.46 13.03 0.13
C HIS A 344 -11.16 13.45 -1.17
N LEU A 345 -12.18 12.74 -1.65
CA LEU A 345 -12.85 13.02 -2.94
C LEU A 345 -13.49 14.41 -3.03
N SER A 346 -13.84 15.02 -1.90
CA SER A 346 -14.41 16.38 -1.88
C SER A 346 -13.38 17.48 -2.18
N ARG A 347 -12.08 17.16 -2.22
CA ARG A 347 -11.00 18.15 -2.29
C ARG A 347 -10.56 18.58 -3.69
N SER A 348 -11.06 17.98 -4.77
CA SER A 348 -10.78 18.50 -6.13
C SER A 348 -11.78 18.07 -7.20
N ARG A 349 -12.18 19.04 -8.03
CA ARG A 349 -12.76 18.80 -9.37
C ARG A 349 -11.66 19.04 -10.40
N ILE A 350 -11.57 18.21 -11.45
CA ILE A 350 -10.60 18.40 -12.53
C ILE A 350 -10.88 19.76 -13.18
N THR A 351 -10.01 20.74 -12.92
CA THR A 351 -10.06 22.03 -13.60
C THR A 351 -9.17 21.90 -14.84
N LEU A 352 -9.77 21.89 -16.02
CA LEU A 352 -9.03 22.13 -17.25
C LEU A 352 -8.58 23.60 -17.20
N ILE A 353 -7.29 23.84 -17.01
CA ILE A 353 -6.66 25.11 -17.43
C ILE A 353 -6.37 24.99 -18.91
#